data_AF-A0AAE7JVP0-F1
#
_entry.id   AF-A0AAE7JVP0-F1
#
_cell.length_a   1.000
_cell.length_b   1.000
_cell.length_c   1.000
_cell.angle_alpha   90.00
_cell.angle_beta   90.00
_cell.angle_gamma   90.00
#
_symmetry.space_group_name_H-M   'P 1'
#
loop_
_entity.id
_entity.type
_entity.pdbx_description
1 polymer ?
#
loop_
_entity_poly.entity_id
_entity_poly.type
_entity_poly.pdbx_seq_one_letter_code
_entity_poly.pdbx_strand_id
1 'polypeptide(L)'
;MKKSPLQTDSLIADDESLASQPDTKYALSSAFGKIIQKATYSDLIVGAVLAILCGSVLIQVTGSLKPAASYADVLYFCFVTFTTLGYGDFTPVGFARVISVLLTLCGLLFTTLLIGKFASERQQAMLLLLHTSDCQRRIDAFCAELLHLDTELRDAFDARDTPKMQEALKALISRFEASSNYIIFHANQSDLTGFGNDSVLMKFYHVISHVQDNCHTIHTQKLFIPDVLVFNRSLALAKRTCSLISIMYKLHMRSMKNYGYTDALLIGIRNRLAVEDVIGETLVRPVSRYDAVRLFLYKQLGHFTTDKEFDENHSLLMGIGKLRIQMQERLRQIIEAHKTIINPLLLSEVYDLMPTGGKESWGKGIHKTIAVKLKISGNLAQKAIDLLIDQKKLPRYPRKGGGSL
;
A
#
# COMPACT_ATOMS: atom_id res chain seq x y z
N MET A 1 13.60 -27.80 -10.63
CA MET A 1 12.27 -27.81 -9.98
C MET A 1 12.02 -26.46 -9.33
N LYS A 2 11.22 -25.60 -10.00
CA LYS A 2 10.71 -24.35 -9.42
C LYS A 2 9.85 -24.72 -8.21
N LYS A 3 10.22 -24.28 -7.00
CA LYS A 3 9.32 -24.32 -5.85
C LYS A 3 8.13 -23.43 -6.22
N SER A 4 6.95 -24.04 -6.37
CA SER A 4 5.70 -23.30 -6.45
C SER A 4 5.57 -22.41 -5.21
N PRO A 5 5.03 -21.19 -5.32
CA PRO A 5 4.71 -20.40 -4.15
C PRO A 5 3.73 -21.22 -3.30
N LEU A 6 4.18 -21.61 -2.11
CA LEU A 6 3.38 -22.40 -1.17
C LEU A 6 2.06 -21.67 -0.94
N GLN A 7 0.94 -22.40 -1.02
CA GLN A 7 -0.37 -22.03 -0.50
C GLN A 7 -0.23 -21.52 0.94
N THR A 8 0.01 -20.22 1.11
CA THR A 8 0.15 -19.52 2.39
C THR A 8 -1.04 -18.59 2.65
N ASP A 9 -1.84 -18.33 1.61
CA ASP A 9 -3.03 -17.47 1.66
C ASP A 9 -4.22 -18.09 2.42
N SER A 10 -4.13 -19.34 2.89
CA SER A 10 -5.22 -20.03 3.59
C SER A 10 -5.17 -19.94 5.14
N LEU A 11 -4.15 -19.30 5.72
CA LEU A 11 -3.99 -19.19 7.18
C LEU A 11 -4.42 -17.84 7.76
N ILE A 12 -4.70 -16.86 6.90
CA ILE A 12 -5.12 -15.50 7.27
C ILE A 12 -6.32 -15.19 6.39
N ALA A 13 -7.49 -15.01 7.00
CA ALA A 13 -8.60 -14.39 6.30
C ALA A 13 -8.24 -12.90 6.15
N ASP A 14 -7.56 -12.57 5.06
CA ASP A 14 -7.37 -11.19 4.65
C ASP A 14 -8.77 -10.62 4.36
N ASP A 15 -9.22 -9.65 5.16
CA ASP A 15 -10.45 -8.93 4.85
C ASP A 15 -10.20 -8.02 3.64
N GLU A 16 -10.42 -8.54 2.44
CA GLU A 16 -10.23 -7.83 1.16
C GLU A 16 -11.03 -6.52 1.09
N SER A 17 -12.07 -6.35 1.91
CA SER A 17 -12.85 -5.11 1.97
C SER A 17 -12.01 -3.91 2.43
N LEU A 18 -10.95 -4.16 3.22
CA LEU A 18 -10.00 -3.15 3.69
C LEU A 18 -9.02 -2.66 2.61
N ALA A 19 -9.03 -3.26 1.42
CA ALA A 19 -8.25 -2.81 0.26
C ALA A 19 -9.14 -2.21 -0.87
N SER A 20 -10.36 -1.78 -0.51
CA SER A 20 -11.31 -1.16 -1.42
C SER A 20 -10.71 0.02 -2.19
N GLN A 21 -11.24 0.31 -3.39
CA GLN A 21 -10.69 1.38 -4.22
C GLN A 21 -10.89 2.74 -3.52
N PRO A 22 -9.90 3.64 -3.56
CA PRO A 22 -10.04 4.96 -2.97
C PRO A 22 -11.24 5.69 -3.57
N ASP A 23 -11.88 6.52 -2.75
CA ASP A 23 -12.96 7.38 -3.23
C ASP A 23 -12.44 8.22 -4.40
N THR A 24 -13.22 8.28 -5.49
CA THR A 24 -12.80 9.01 -6.70
C THR A 24 -12.46 10.45 -6.33
N LYS A 25 -11.18 10.82 -6.47
CA LYS A 25 -10.69 12.19 -6.27
C LYS A 25 -11.64 13.17 -6.96
N TYR A 26 -12.05 14.20 -6.22
CA TYR A 26 -12.93 15.27 -6.69
C TYR A 26 -12.47 15.82 -8.06
N ALA A 27 -13.00 15.25 -9.13
CA ALA A 27 -12.86 15.81 -10.46
C ALA A 27 -13.76 17.03 -10.51
N LEU A 28 -13.23 18.16 -11.00
CA LEU A 28 -14.05 19.35 -11.25
C LEU A 28 -15.29 18.93 -12.06
N SER A 29 -16.48 19.39 -11.64
CA SER A 29 -17.75 18.96 -12.24
C SER A 29 -17.88 19.38 -13.70
N SER A 30 -17.19 20.44 -14.12
CA SER A 30 -17.22 20.96 -15.49
C SER A 30 -16.21 20.27 -16.41
N ALA A 31 -16.62 20.04 -17.66
CA ALA A 31 -15.76 19.46 -18.71
C ALA A 31 -14.49 20.31 -18.94
N PHE A 32 -14.62 21.63 -18.91
CA PHE A 32 -13.50 22.57 -19.02
C PHE A 32 -12.53 22.47 -17.83
N GLY A 33 -13.07 22.34 -16.60
CA GLY A 33 -12.26 22.15 -15.39
C GLY A 33 -11.44 20.86 -15.43
N LYS A 34 -12.02 19.77 -15.96
CA LYS A 34 -11.29 18.49 -16.12
C LYS A 34 -10.12 18.60 -17.10
N ILE A 35 -10.25 19.39 -18.16
CA ILE A 35 -9.17 19.62 -19.14
C ILE A 35 -8.04 20.42 -18.48
N ILE A 36 -8.39 21.51 -17.78
CA ILE A 36 -7.41 22.37 -17.09
C ILE A 36 -6.67 21.59 -16.00
N GLN A 37 -7.38 20.78 -15.21
CA GLN A 37 -6.80 20.00 -14.12
C GLN A 37 -5.71 19.03 -14.60
N LYS A 38 -5.76 18.64 -15.87
CA LYS A 38 -4.85 17.67 -16.50
C LYS A 38 -3.75 18.33 -17.32
N ALA A 39 -3.89 19.62 -17.65
CA ALA A 39 -2.93 20.35 -18.46
C ALA A 39 -1.62 20.59 -17.68
N THR A 40 -0.49 20.26 -18.31
CA THR A 40 0.87 20.51 -17.83
C THR A 40 1.35 21.91 -18.23
N TYR A 41 2.50 22.38 -17.70
CA TYR A 41 3.04 23.68 -18.11
C TYR A 41 3.40 23.70 -19.60
N SER A 42 3.91 22.58 -20.10
CA SER A 42 4.16 22.36 -21.52
C SER A 42 2.89 22.53 -22.35
N ASP A 43 1.75 22.01 -21.89
CA ASP A 43 0.49 22.13 -22.63
C ASP A 43 0.02 23.59 -22.73
N LEU A 44 0.19 24.36 -21.64
CA LEU A 44 -0.14 25.79 -21.63
C LEU A 44 0.79 26.60 -22.56
N ILE A 45 2.10 26.30 -22.55
CA ILE A 45 3.08 26.98 -23.42
C ILE A 45 2.80 26.66 -24.90
N VAL A 46 2.57 25.38 -25.23
CA VAL A 46 2.25 24.97 -26.60
C VAL A 46 0.94 25.61 -27.06
N GLY A 47 -0.09 25.63 -26.20
CA GLY A 47 -1.35 26.29 -26.49
C GLY A 47 -1.19 27.79 -26.76
N ALA A 48 -0.37 28.49 -25.97
CA ALA A 48 -0.07 29.90 -26.17
C ALA A 48 0.66 30.16 -27.51
N VAL A 49 1.67 29.35 -27.84
CA VAL A 49 2.39 29.45 -29.12
C VAL A 49 1.44 29.21 -30.29
N LEU A 50 0.59 28.18 -30.22
CA LEU A 50 -0.40 27.90 -31.26
C LEU A 50 -1.42 29.04 -31.40
N ALA A 51 -1.85 29.67 -30.32
CA ALA A 51 -2.74 30.82 -30.36
C ALA A 51 -2.09 32.02 -31.06
N ILE A 52 -0.80 32.29 -30.79
CA ILE A 52 -0.03 33.36 -31.45
C ILE A 52 0.13 33.07 -32.94
N LEU A 53 0.51 31.84 -33.31
CA LEU A 53 0.64 31.45 -34.71
C LEU A 53 -0.71 31.52 -35.46
N CYS A 54 -1.78 31.07 -34.83
CA CYS A 54 -3.14 31.15 -35.37
C CYS A 54 -3.56 32.61 -35.57
N GLY A 55 -3.35 33.47 -34.57
CA GLY A 55 -3.62 34.91 -34.67
C GLY A 55 -2.84 35.56 -35.82
N SER A 56 -1.57 35.20 -35.98
CA SER A 56 -0.72 35.70 -37.07
C SER A 56 -1.26 35.32 -38.45
N VAL A 57 -1.62 34.04 -38.64
CA VAL A 57 -2.24 33.56 -39.89
C VAL A 57 -3.58 34.26 -40.16
N LEU A 58 -4.44 34.39 -39.15
CA LEU A 58 -5.74 35.03 -39.31
C LEU A 58 -5.62 36.51 -39.68
N ILE A 59 -4.71 37.26 -39.05
CA ILE A 59 -4.47 38.67 -39.39
C ILE A 59 -3.90 38.80 -40.80
N GLN A 60 -2.99 37.90 -41.20
CA GLN A 60 -2.40 37.92 -42.54
C GLN A 60 -3.42 37.66 -43.66
N VAL A 61 -4.40 36.78 -43.41
CA VAL A 61 -5.41 36.39 -44.41
C VAL A 61 -6.57 37.39 -44.48
N THR A 62 -7.01 37.91 -43.33
CA THR A 62 -8.29 38.65 -43.23
C THR A 62 -8.13 40.13 -42.90
N GLY A 63 -6.93 40.58 -42.54
CA GLY A 63 -6.68 41.91 -42.02
C GLY A 63 -5.39 42.53 -42.54
N SER A 64 -5.03 43.67 -41.95
CA SER A 64 -3.77 44.36 -42.23
C SER A 64 -3.36 45.19 -41.02
N LEU A 65 -2.05 45.40 -40.87
CA LEU A 65 -1.48 46.28 -39.85
C LEU A 65 -1.05 47.61 -40.50
N LYS A 66 -1.01 48.67 -39.68
CA LYS A 66 -0.38 49.95 -40.03
C LYS A 66 0.80 50.20 -39.10
N PRO A 67 2.00 50.54 -39.63
CA PRO A 67 2.40 50.54 -41.06
C PRO A 67 2.39 49.13 -41.69
N ALA A 68 2.54 49.05 -43.02
CA ALA A 68 2.55 47.76 -43.73
C ALA A 68 3.66 46.85 -43.17
N ALA A 69 3.27 45.65 -42.76
CA ALA A 69 4.06 44.74 -41.95
C ALA A 69 4.40 43.47 -42.73
N SER A 70 5.63 42.96 -42.59
CA SER A 70 6.00 41.63 -43.07
C SER A 70 5.39 40.54 -42.19
N TYR A 71 5.46 39.27 -42.60
CA TYR A 71 4.94 38.16 -41.78
C TYR A 71 5.62 38.09 -40.40
N ALA A 72 6.93 38.37 -40.33
CA ALA A 72 7.67 38.40 -39.06
C ALA A 72 7.14 39.50 -38.13
N ASP A 73 6.81 40.66 -38.69
CA ASP A 73 6.25 41.80 -37.95
C ASP A 73 4.84 41.50 -37.44
N VAL A 74 4.02 40.78 -38.22
CA VAL A 74 2.68 40.32 -37.79
C VAL A 74 2.79 39.31 -36.65
N LEU A 75 3.73 38.37 -36.72
CA LEU A 75 3.99 37.42 -35.64
C LEU A 75 4.45 38.14 -34.36
N TYR A 76 5.36 39.11 -34.50
CA TYR A 76 5.80 39.98 -33.40
C TYR A 76 4.62 40.76 -32.79
N PHE A 77 3.76 41.38 -33.61
CA PHE A 77 2.56 42.07 -33.15
C PHE A 77 1.64 41.14 -32.36
N CYS A 78 1.42 39.91 -32.85
CA CYS A 78 0.62 38.91 -32.14
C CYS A 78 1.23 38.53 -30.79
N PHE A 79 2.55 38.35 -30.72
CA PHE A 79 3.26 38.09 -29.46
C PHE A 79 3.11 39.23 -28.46
N VAL A 80 3.35 40.48 -28.89
CA VAL A 80 3.23 41.70 -28.06
C VAL A 80 1.80 41.94 -27.58
N THR A 81 0.81 41.64 -28.43
CA THR A 81 -0.62 41.76 -28.10
C THR A 81 -1.05 40.66 -27.13
N PHE A 82 -0.65 39.41 -27.37
CA PHE A 82 -0.96 38.28 -26.50
C PHE A 82 -0.33 38.44 -25.10
N THR A 83 0.89 38.96 -25.03
CA THR A 83 1.58 39.26 -23.76
C THR A 83 1.10 40.55 -23.11
N THR A 84 0.14 41.27 -23.72
CA THR A 84 -0.42 42.53 -23.23
C THR A 84 0.59 43.68 -23.09
N LEU A 85 1.73 43.59 -23.77
CA LEU A 85 2.77 44.62 -23.79
C LEU A 85 2.32 45.86 -24.57
N GLY A 86 1.77 45.64 -25.77
CA GLY A 86 1.10 46.69 -26.57
C GLY A 86 1.95 47.92 -26.90
N TYR A 87 3.16 47.76 -27.46
CA TYR A 87 4.06 48.88 -27.76
C TYR A 87 3.49 49.96 -28.68
N GLY A 88 2.51 49.62 -29.53
CA GLY A 88 1.81 50.57 -30.41
C GLY A 88 2.55 50.95 -31.69
N ASP A 89 3.65 50.26 -31.99
CA ASP A 89 4.40 50.34 -33.23
C ASP A 89 3.60 49.84 -34.44
N PHE A 90 2.78 48.80 -34.25
CA PHE A 90 1.80 48.32 -35.21
C PHE A 90 0.38 48.44 -34.68
N THR A 91 -0.54 48.89 -35.55
CA THR A 91 -1.96 49.05 -35.20
C THR A 91 -2.86 48.23 -36.14
N PRO A 92 -3.82 47.45 -35.61
CA PRO A 92 -4.71 46.64 -36.43
C PRO A 92 -5.79 47.50 -37.09
N VAL A 93 -6.06 47.22 -38.37
CA VAL A 93 -7.09 47.90 -39.16
C VAL A 93 -8.14 46.90 -39.66
N GLY A 94 -9.40 47.34 -39.72
CA GLY A 94 -10.51 46.50 -40.17
C GLY A 94 -10.73 45.29 -39.24
N PHE A 95 -10.88 44.10 -39.82
CA PHE A 95 -11.13 42.85 -39.09
C PHE A 95 -10.00 42.43 -38.14
N ALA A 96 -8.76 42.88 -38.38
CA ALA A 96 -7.63 42.61 -37.48
C ALA A 96 -7.87 43.14 -36.06
N ARG A 97 -8.73 44.17 -35.88
CA ARG A 97 -9.09 44.71 -34.56
C ARG A 97 -9.80 43.68 -33.70
N VAL A 98 -10.77 42.97 -34.28
CA VAL A 98 -11.54 41.92 -33.57
C VAL A 98 -10.61 40.77 -33.19
N ILE A 99 -9.74 40.36 -34.12
CA ILE A 99 -8.75 39.30 -33.86
C ILE A 99 -7.79 39.72 -32.74
N SER A 100 -7.34 40.97 -32.73
CA SER A 100 -6.45 41.50 -31.69
C SER A 100 -7.12 41.51 -30.31
N VAL A 101 -8.41 41.87 -30.24
CA VAL A 101 -9.21 41.80 -29.00
C VAL A 101 -9.31 40.34 -28.52
N LEU A 102 -9.67 39.42 -29.40
CA LEU A 102 -9.77 37.99 -29.05
C LEU A 102 -8.40 37.42 -28.62
N LEU A 103 -7.32 37.82 -29.28
CA LEU A 103 -5.97 37.39 -28.97
C LEU A 103 -5.52 37.92 -27.60
N THR A 104 -5.87 39.17 -27.27
CA THR A 104 -5.59 39.77 -25.96
C THR A 104 -6.37 39.04 -24.85
N LEU A 105 -7.66 38.76 -25.06
CA LEU A 105 -8.47 37.99 -24.11
C LEU A 105 -7.91 36.56 -23.92
N CYS A 106 -7.46 35.94 -25.00
CA CYS A 106 -6.77 34.65 -24.96
C CYS A 106 -5.49 34.73 -24.12
N GLY A 107 -4.64 35.73 -24.36
CA GLY A 107 -3.41 35.96 -23.61
C GLY A 107 -3.62 36.16 -22.11
N LEU A 108 -4.63 36.97 -21.73
CA LEU A 108 -5.02 37.15 -20.32
C LEU A 108 -5.48 35.84 -19.68
N LEU A 109 -6.25 35.02 -20.41
CA LEU A 109 -6.70 33.71 -19.94
C LEU A 109 -5.53 32.75 -19.73
N PHE A 110 -4.61 32.63 -20.69
CA PHE A 110 -3.43 31.77 -20.56
C PHE A 110 -2.52 32.21 -19.41
N THR A 111 -2.28 33.52 -19.26
CA THR A 111 -1.47 34.07 -18.16
C THR A 111 -2.11 33.75 -16.80
N THR A 112 -3.43 33.90 -16.68
CA THR A 112 -4.17 33.57 -15.46
C THR A 112 -4.10 32.07 -15.14
N LEU A 113 -4.23 31.20 -16.14
CA LEU A 113 -4.11 29.75 -15.97
C LEU A 113 -2.70 29.34 -15.53
N LEU A 114 -1.66 29.98 -16.08
CA LEU A 114 -0.27 29.70 -15.71
C LEU A 114 0.00 30.07 -14.25
N ILE A 115 -0.43 31.27 -13.83
CA ILE A 115 -0.32 31.72 -12.44
C ILE A 115 -1.11 30.80 -11.51
N GLY A 116 -2.35 30.45 -11.89
CA GLY A 116 -3.20 29.54 -11.12
C GLY A 116 -2.58 28.16 -10.95
N LYS A 117 -1.94 27.63 -12.00
CA LYS A 117 -1.23 26.35 -11.96
C LYS A 117 -0.01 26.40 -11.03
N PHE A 118 0.80 27.46 -11.13
CA PHE A 118 1.95 27.65 -10.23
C PHE A 118 1.52 27.74 -8.76
N ALA A 119 0.47 28.52 -8.47
CA ALA A 119 -0.09 28.61 -7.12
C ALA A 119 -0.63 27.26 -6.63
N SER A 120 -1.36 26.54 -7.48
CA SER A 120 -1.92 25.21 -7.18
C SER A 120 -0.83 24.19 -6.87
N GLU A 121 0.25 24.12 -7.66
CA GLU A 121 1.35 23.19 -7.42
C GLU A 121 2.11 23.52 -6.14
N ARG A 122 2.35 24.80 -5.86
CA ARG A 122 2.94 25.22 -4.57
C ARG A 122 2.06 24.81 -3.39
N GLN A 123 0.74 24.99 -3.50
CA GLN A 123 -0.21 24.58 -2.46
C GLN A 123 -0.24 23.06 -2.28
N GLN A 124 -0.22 22.29 -3.38
CA GLN A 124 -0.15 20.83 -3.35
C GLN A 124 1.14 20.34 -2.71
N ALA A 125 2.29 20.93 -3.04
CA ALA A 125 3.57 20.59 -2.44
C ALA A 125 3.59 20.87 -0.93
N MET A 126 3.06 22.02 -0.50
CA MET A 126 2.94 22.36 0.92
C MET A 126 1.99 21.41 1.66
N LEU A 127 0.82 21.12 1.09
CA LEU A 127 -0.16 20.20 1.68
C LEU A 127 0.41 18.78 1.77
N LEU A 128 1.16 18.35 0.75
CA LEU A 128 1.85 17.06 0.76
C LEU A 128 2.87 16.99 1.89
N LEU A 129 3.73 18.01 2.03
CA LEU A 129 4.71 18.08 3.12
C LEU A 129 4.06 18.09 4.50
N LEU A 130 2.96 18.83 4.66
CA LEU A 130 2.21 18.86 5.93
C LEU A 130 1.61 17.49 6.24
N HIS A 131 0.98 16.85 5.25
CA HIS A 131 0.39 15.53 5.40
C HIS A 131 1.44 14.46 5.71
N THR A 132 2.56 14.42 4.98
CA THR A 132 3.64 13.47 5.26
C THR A 132 4.26 13.71 6.62
N SER A 133 4.49 14.97 7.01
CA SER A 133 5.00 15.31 8.34
C SER A 133 4.05 14.88 9.46
N ASP A 134 2.74 15.06 9.29
CA ASP A 134 1.74 14.65 10.29
C ASP A 134 1.62 13.13 10.39
N CYS A 135 1.60 12.43 9.26
CA CYS A 135 1.60 10.97 9.22
C CYS A 135 2.86 10.41 9.87
N GLN A 136 4.03 10.94 9.52
CA GLN A 136 5.30 10.57 10.13
C GLN A 136 5.25 10.71 11.66
N ARG A 137 4.86 11.89 12.16
CA ARG A 137 4.76 12.15 13.60
C ARG A 137 3.81 11.17 14.31
N ARG A 138 2.65 10.88 13.70
CA ARG A 138 1.66 9.95 14.27
C ARG A 138 2.16 8.52 14.27
N ILE A 139 2.78 8.05 13.18
CA ILE A 139 3.32 6.69 13.10
C ILE A 139 4.50 6.53 14.07
N ASP A 140 5.34 7.55 14.24
CA ASP A 140 6.40 7.54 15.25
C ASP A 140 5.86 7.44 16.67
N ALA A 141 4.77 8.16 16.98
CA ALA A 141 4.09 8.04 18.28
C ALA A 141 3.54 6.62 18.50
N PHE A 142 2.89 6.02 17.47
CA PHE A 142 2.44 4.63 17.54
C PHE A 142 3.60 3.66 17.74
N CYS A 143 4.74 3.86 17.06
CA CYS A 143 5.93 3.03 17.26
C CYS A 143 6.42 3.10 18.71
N ALA A 144 6.48 4.31 19.28
CA ALA A 144 6.92 4.49 20.67
C ALA A 144 5.96 3.83 21.67
N GLU A 145 4.65 4.00 21.49
CA GLU A 145 3.62 3.36 22.34
C GLU A 145 3.68 1.82 22.24
N LEU A 146 3.80 1.28 21.03
CA LEU A 146 3.88 -0.17 20.81
C LEU A 146 5.15 -0.75 21.43
N LEU A 147 6.31 -0.10 21.25
CA LEU A 147 7.57 -0.54 21.86
C LEU A 147 7.52 -0.48 23.38
N HIS A 148 6.91 0.56 23.95
CA HIS A 148 6.74 0.67 25.40
C HIS A 148 5.90 -0.48 25.97
N LEU A 149 4.72 -0.74 25.38
CA LEU A 149 3.85 -1.84 25.81
C LEU A 149 4.46 -3.23 25.57
N ASP A 150 5.23 -3.38 24.50
CA ASP A 150 5.97 -4.61 24.21
C ASP A 150 7.10 -4.85 25.21
N THR A 151 7.75 -3.79 25.68
CA THR A 151 8.73 -3.85 26.78
C THR A 151 8.06 -4.22 28.09
N GLU A 152 6.92 -3.62 28.44
CA GLU A 152 6.15 -4.00 29.64
C GLU A 152 5.70 -5.46 29.61
N LEU A 153 5.28 -5.95 28.44
CA LEU A 153 4.96 -7.37 28.24
C LEU A 153 6.18 -8.26 28.48
N ARG A 154 7.34 -7.84 27.96
CA ARG A 154 8.60 -8.57 28.13
C ARG A 154 9.02 -8.62 29.60
N ASP A 155 8.98 -7.49 30.29
CA ASP A 155 9.32 -7.39 31.71
C ASP A 155 8.37 -8.23 32.57
N ALA A 156 7.07 -8.20 32.28
CA ALA A 156 6.08 -9.03 32.95
C ALA A 156 6.30 -10.52 32.69
N PHE A 157 6.73 -10.89 31.47
CA PHE A 157 7.09 -12.26 31.12
C PHE A 157 8.34 -12.73 31.89
N ASP A 158 9.39 -11.92 31.92
CA ASP A 158 10.64 -12.24 32.61
C ASP A 158 10.44 -12.28 34.15
N ALA A 159 9.57 -11.42 34.69
CA ALA A 159 9.15 -11.42 36.10
C ALA A 159 8.13 -12.52 36.46
N ARG A 160 7.59 -13.24 35.46
CA ARG A 160 6.55 -14.28 35.60
C ARG A 160 5.24 -13.77 36.23
N ASP A 161 4.90 -12.53 35.94
CA ASP A 161 3.70 -11.85 36.46
C ASP A 161 2.52 -12.01 35.48
N THR A 162 1.78 -13.12 35.61
CA THR A 162 0.64 -13.45 34.75
C THR A 162 -0.41 -12.34 34.63
N PRO A 163 -0.91 -11.70 35.71
CA PRO A 163 -1.90 -10.64 35.57
C PRO A 163 -1.36 -9.43 34.81
N LYS A 164 -0.11 -9.01 35.05
CA LYS A 164 0.50 -7.93 34.26
C LYS A 164 0.69 -8.32 32.80
N MET A 165 1.08 -9.56 32.49
CA MET A 165 1.15 -10.03 31.10
C MET A 165 -0.20 -9.96 30.39
N GLN A 166 -1.28 -10.35 31.07
CA GLN A 166 -2.63 -10.27 30.51
C GLN A 166 -3.02 -8.82 30.22
N GLU A 167 -2.70 -7.89 31.12
CA GLU A 167 -2.95 -6.46 30.98
C GLU A 167 -2.14 -5.85 29.83
N ALA A 168 -0.83 -6.08 29.80
CA ALA A 168 0.07 -5.62 28.74
C ALA A 168 -0.36 -6.14 27.37
N LEU A 169 -0.67 -7.44 27.24
CA LEU A 169 -1.20 -8.01 25.98
C LEU A 169 -2.51 -7.35 25.55
N LYS A 170 -3.42 -7.07 26.48
CA LYS A 170 -4.70 -6.42 26.16
C LYS A 170 -4.46 -4.99 25.66
N ALA A 171 -3.60 -4.23 26.33
CA ALA A 171 -3.23 -2.88 25.94
C ALA A 171 -2.55 -2.87 24.56
N LEU A 172 -1.58 -3.76 24.34
CA LEU A 172 -0.83 -3.90 23.11
C LEU A 172 -1.74 -4.26 21.92
N ILE A 173 -2.67 -5.19 22.10
CA ILE A 173 -3.67 -5.54 21.08
C ILE A 173 -4.54 -4.33 20.72
N SER A 174 -5.02 -3.59 21.72
CA SER A 174 -5.87 -2.40 21.49
C SER A 174 -5.12 -1.29 20.75
N ARG A 175 -3.88 -0.98 21.18
CA ARG A 175 -3.05 0.04 20.52
C ARG A 175 -2.63 -0.38 19.12
N PHE A 176 -2.30 -1.66 18.92
CA PHE A 176 -2.00 -2.20 17.60
C PHE A 176 -3.17 -2.06 16.64
N GLU A 177 -4.40 -2.37 17.08
CA GLU A 177 -5.59 -2.27 16.25
C GLU A 177 -5.88 -0.82 15.82
N ALA A 178 -5.75 0.14 16.74
CA ALA A 178 -5.86 1.56 16.42
C ALA A 178 -4.79 2.01 15.40
N SER A 179 -3.54 1.59 15.59
CA SER A 179 -2.41 1.91 14.70
C SER A 179 -2.59 1.30 13.31
N SER A 180 -3.01 0.03 13.26
CA SER A 180 -3.31 -0.72 12.04
C SER A 180 -4.40 -0.04 11.22
N ASN A 181 -5.53 0.33 11.88
CA ASN A 181 -6.65 0.98 11.21
C ASN A 181 -6.25 2.34 10.64
N TYR A 182 -5.48 3.13 11.38
CA TYR A 182 -4.95 4.40 10.89
C TYR A 182 -4.08 4.20 9.65
N ILE A 183 -3.11 3.28 9.70
CA ILE A 183 -2.18 3.06 8.59
C ILE A 183 -2.90 2.52 7.35
N ILE A 184 -3.79 1.53 7.50
CA ILE A 184 -4.57 0.99 6.37
C ILE A 184 -5.45 2.08 5.74
N PHE A 185 -6.13 2.88 6.56
CA PHE A 185 -6.98 3.97 6.07
C PHE A 185 -6.16 4.97 5.25
N HIS A 186 -5.04 5.43 5.79
CA HIS A 186 -4.20 6.43 5.12
C HIS A 186 -3.41 5.87 3.93
N ALA A 187 -3.07 4.58 3.94
CA ALA A 187 -2.49 3.87 2.79
C ALA A 187 -3.47 3.80 1.62
N ASN A 188 -4.75 3.58 1.88
CA ASN A 188 -5.77 3.56 0.83
C ASN A 188 -6.18 4.96 0.37
N GLN A 189 -6.51 5.86 1.31
CA GLN A 189 -7.19 7.13 0.99
C GLN A 189 -6.25 8.29 0.67
N SER A 190 -5.06 8.31 1.27
CA SER A 190 -4.15 9.46 1.21
C SER A 190 -2.78 9.14 0.59
N ASP A 191 -2.68 8.00 -0.10
CA ASP A 191 -1.46 7.53 -0.78
C ASP A 191 -0.22 7.55 0.14
N LEU A 192 -0.40 7.13 1.40
CA LEU A 192 0.67 7.07 2.40
C LEU A 192 1.88 6.26 1.92
N THR A 193 1.65 5.27 1.05
CA THR A 193 2.66 4.37 0.48
C THR A 193 3.36 4.92 -0.77
N GLY A 194 2.84 5.99 -1.36
CA GLY A 194 3.40 6.60 -2.58
C GLY A 194 4.34 7.77 -2.32
N PHE A 195 4.29 8.38 -1.13
CA PHE A 195 4.98 9.65 -0.87
C PHE A 195 5.71 9.68 0.48
N GLY A 196 7.05 9.70 0.47
CA GLY A 196 7.92 10.27 1.51
C GLY A 196 7.88 9.65 2.93
N ASN A 197 7.06 8.62 3.17
CA ASN A 197 6.88 8.01 4.49
C ASN A 197 7.61 6.66 4.65
N ASP A 198 8.47 6.32 3.70
CA ASP A 198 9.09 5.01 3.55
C ASP A 198 9.92 4.59 4.77
N SER A 199 10.74 5.51 5.28
CA SER A 199 11.59 5.28 6.46
C SER A 199 10.76 4.98 7.71
N VAL A 200 9.67 5.73 7.92
CA VAL A 200 8.81 5.63 9.09
C VAL A 200 7.92 4.38 9.01
N LEU A 201 7.42 4.05 7.82
CA LEU A 201 6.71 2.80 7.58
C LEU A 201 7.61 1.59 7.80
N MET A 202 8.87 1.62 7.31
CA MET A 202 9.83 0.56 7.58
C MET A 202 10.12 0.41 9.07
N LYS A 203 10.30 1.52 9.80
CA LYS A 203 10.43 1.50 11.26
C LYS A 203 9.21 0.84 11.91
N PHE A 204 8.00 1.21 11.51
CA PHE A 204 6.77 0.59 11.99
C PHE A 204 6.73 -0.93 11.71
N TYR A 205 7.13 -1.36 10.50
CA TYR A 205 7.19 -2.79 10.16
C TYR A 205 8.21 -3.56 11.01
N HIS A 206 9.33 -2.94 11.35
CA HIS A 206 10.29 -3.53 12.29
C HIS A 206 9.70 -3.65 13.71
N VAL A 207 8.97 -2.64 14.18
CA VAL A 207 8.30 -2.67 15.50
C VAL A 207 7.27 -3.80 15.56
N ILE A 208 6.39 -3.95 14.57
CA ILE A 208 5.39 -5.04 14.58
C ILE A 208 6.04 -6.42 14.44
N SER A 209 7.19 -6.50 13.76
CA SER A 209 8.01 -7.71 13.67
C SER A 209 8.66 -8.06 15.01
N HIS A 210 9.08 -7.07 15.78
CA HIS A 210 9.61 -7.25 17.14
C HIS A 210 8.52 -7.72 18.11
N VAL A 211 7.34 -7.08 18.07
CA VAL A 211 6.16 -7.51 18.84
C VAL A 211 5.81 -8.98 18.56
N GLN A 212 5.84 -9.40 17.29
CA GLN A 212 5.59 -10.79 16.93
C GLN A 212 6.68 -11.75 17.44
N ASP A 213 7.92 -11.28 17.57
CA ASP A 213 9.03 -12.05 18.13
C ASP A 213 8.83 -12.34 19.62
N ASN A 214 8.30 -11.37 20.37
CA ASN A 214 7.91 -11.58 21.76
C ASN A 214 6.74 -12.56 21.87
N CYS A 215 5.73 -12.49 21.00
CA CYS A 215 4.69 -13.52 20.92
C CYS A 215 5.29 -14.91 20.64
N HIS A 216 6.31 -15.00 19.77
CA HIS A 216 7.01 -16.25 19.51
C HIS A 216 7.76 -16.76 20.75
N THR A 217 8.41 -15.88 21.50
CA THR A 217 9.12 -16.22 22.73
C THR A 217 8.17 -16.75 23.80
N ILE A 218 7.03 -16.08 24.01
CA ILE A 218 5.96 -16.53 24.93
C ILE A 218 5.53 -17.96 24.57
N HIS A 219 5.39 -18.27 23.27
CA HIS A 219 4.94 -19.58 22.81
C HIS A 219 6.03 -20.66 22.79
N THR A 220 7.30 -20.33 22.69
CA THR A 220 8.39 -21.33 22.64
C THR A 220 8.92 -21.69 24.02
N GLN A 221 8.99 -20.72 24.93
CA GLN A 221 9.48 -20.90 26.30
C GLN A 221 8.39 -21.41 27.27
N LYS A 222 7.53 -22.32 26.79
CA LYS A 222 6.29 -22.87 27.40
C LYS A 222 6.40 -23.40 28.85
N LEU A 223 7.59 -23.52 29.41
CA LEU A 223 7.89 -24.35 30.57
C LEU A 223 7.38 -23.80 31.92
N PHE A 224 6.86 -22.57 32.00
CA PHE A 224 6.65 -21.94 33.32
C PHE A 224 5.29 -21.28 33.60
N ILE A 225 4.38 -21.08 32.63
CA ILE A 225 3.10 -20.37 32.89
C ILE A 225 1.92 -21.00 32.10
N PRO A 226 0.93 -21.65 32.76
CA PRO A 226 -0.18 -22.34 32.10
C PRO A 226 -1.41 -21.44 31.84
N ASP A 227 -1.23 -20.13 31.62
CA ASP A 227 -2.36 -19.23 31.40
C ASP A 227 -2.83 -19.24 29.95
N VAL A 228 -3.96 -19.91 29.71
CA VAL A 228 -4.57 -20.07 28.39
C VAL A 228 -4.96 -18.72 27.76
N LEU A 229 -5.32 -17.73 28.57
CA LEU A 229 -5.73 -16.41 28.08
C LEU A 229 -4.55 -15.63 27.51
N VAL A 230 -3.39 -15.68 28.16
CA VAL A 230 -2.12 -15.11 27.66
C VAL A 230 -1.77 -15.70 26.29
N PHE A 231 -1.81 -17.03 26.15
CA PHE A 231 -1.50 -17.69 24.88
C PHE A 231 -2.51 -17.38 23.77
N ASN A 232 -3.80 -17.31 24.09
CA ASN A 232 -4.82 -16.95 23.10
C ASN A 232 -4.66 -15.50 22.62
N ARG A 233 -4.39 -14.56 23.54
CA ARG A 233 -4.15 -13.15 23.21
C ARG A 233 -2.86 -12.98 22.39
N SER A 234 -1.78 -13.63 22.81
CA SER A 234 -0.50 -13.65 22.09
C SER A 234 -0.65 -14.19 20.66
N LEU A 235 -1.35 -15.33 20.48
CA LEU A 235 -1.64 -15.88 19.16
C LEU A 235 -2.49 -14.92 18.31
N ALA A 236 -3.52 -14.30 18.90
CA ALA A 236 -4.36 -13.34 18.19
C ALA A 236 -3.55 -12.12 17.72
N LEU A 237 -2.68 -11.59 18.57
CA LEU A 237 -1.76 -10.50 18.22
C LEU A 237 -0.82 -10.90 17.08
N ALA A 238 -0.20 -12.09 17.17
CA ALA A 238 0.72 -12.59 16.16
C ALA A 238 0.06 -12.80 14.78
N LYS A 239 -1.22 -13.21 14.76
CA LYS A 239 -2.01 -13.29 13.51
C LYS A 239 -2.29 -11.91 12.92
N ARG A 240 -2.68 -10.95 13.77
CA ARG A 240 -3.00 -9.57 13.36
C ARG A 240 -1.78 -8.84 12.80
N THR A 241 -0.61 -8.95 13.42
CA THR A 241 0.65 -8.37 12.90
C THR A 241 1.01 -8.95 11.54
N CYS A 242 0.83 -10.27 11.34
CA CYS A 242 1.08 -10.94 10.07
C CYS A 242 0.07 -10.59 8.96
N SER A 243 -1.18 -10.33 9.33
CA SER A 243 -2.22 -9.85 8.39
C SER A 243 -1.91 -8.43 7.92
N LEU A 244 -1.59 -7.52 8.85
CA LEU A 244 -1.26 -6.13 8.52
C LEU A 244 -0.09 -6.02 7.53
N ILE A 245 1.02 -6.74 7.77
CA ILE A 245 2.17 -6.69 6.84
C ILE A 245 1.82 -7.22 5.45
N SER A 246 0.89 -8.18 5.35
CA SER A 246 0.43 -8.73 4.07
C SER A 246 -0.49 -7.76 3.32
N ILE A 247 -1.40 -7.10 4.03
CA ILE A 247 -2.25 -6.02 3.48
C ILE A 247 -1.36 -4.88 2.99
N MET A 248 -0.43 -4.41 3.83
CA MET A 248 0.45 -3.30 3.48
C MET A 248 1.35 -3.62 2.28
N TYR A 249 1.86 -4.84 2.15
CA TYR A 249 2.59 -5.27 0.96
C TYR A 249 1.75 -5.13 -0.33
N LYS A 250 0.48 -5.54 -0.28
CA LYS A 250 -0.46 -5.39 -1.42
C LYS A 250 -0.72 -3.92 -1.75
N LEU A 251 -0.87 -3.05 -0.75
CA LEU A 251 -1.10 -1.62 -0.94
C LEU A 251 0.13 -0.91 -1.54
N HIS A 252 1.33 -1.21 -1.04
CA HIS A 252 2.59 -0.73 -1.62
C HIS A 252 2.74 -1.14 -3.10
N MET A 253 2.43 -2.39 -3.44
CA MET A 253 2.42 -2.85 -4.84
C MET A 253 1.43 -2.09 -5.74
N ARG A 254 0.33 -1.58 -5.17
CA ARG A 254 -0.73 -0.91 -5.92
C ARG A 254 -0.41 0.55 -6.22
N SER A 255 0.21 1.27 -5.27
CA SER A 255 0.55 2.70 -5.39
C SER A 255 1.53 2.98 -6.55
N MET A 256 2.40 2.02 -6.91
CA MET A 256 3.41 2.16 -7.97
C MET A 256 2.91 2.30 -9.43
N LYS A 257 1.63 2.56 -9.71
CA LYS A 257 1.05 2.41 -11.08
C LYS A 257 0.42 3.66 -11.75
N ASN A 258 0.64 4.89 -11.27
CA ASN A 258 -0.04 6.07 -11.83
C ASN A 258 0.89 7.05 -12.57
N TYR A 259 0.67 7.28 -13.89
CA TYR A 259 1.38 8.24 -14.75
C TYR A 259 0.46 9.38 -15.27
N GLY A 260 1.02 10.56 -15.59
CA GLY A 260 0.30 11.73 -16.15
C GLY A 260 0.00 11.64 -17.67
N TYR A 261 -0.63 12.66 -18.27
CA TYR A 261 -1.10 12.64 -19.69
C TYR A 261 0.03 12.66 -20.71
N THR A 262 0.95 13.62 -20.57
CA THR A 262 2.15 13.72 -21.42
C THR A 262 3.04 12.52 -21.20
N ASP A 263 3.16 12.04 -19.96
CA ASP A 263 3.95 10.87 -19.64
C ASP A 263 3.32 9.61 -20.25
N ALA A 264 1.99 9.43 -20.18
CA ALA A 264 1.29 8.33 -20.84
C ALA A 264 1.39 8.40 -22.38
N LEU A 265 1.39 9.60 -22.97
CA LEU A 265 1.56 9.80 -24.39
C LEU A 265 3.02 9.52 -24.81
N LEU A 266 4.01 10.04 -24.08
CA LEU A 266 5.44 9.82 -24.34
C LEU A 266 5.83 8.35 -24.13
N ILE A 267 5.32 7.70 -23.08
CA ILE A 267 5.44 6.25 -22.87
C ILE A 267 4.74 5.50 -24.00
N GLY A 268 3.56 5.95 -24.44
CA GLY A 268 2.84 5.37 -25.57
C GLY A 268 3.59 5.49 -26.91
N ILE A 269 4.27 6.61 -27.16
CA ILE A 269 5.13 6.81 -28.33
C ILE A 269 6.38 5.95 -28.20
N ARG A 270 7.06 5.96 -27.06
CA ARG A 270 8.24 5.11 -26.78
C ARG A 270 7.93 3.63 -26.97
N ASN A 271 6.81 3.16 -26.46
CA ASN A 271 6.39 1.76 -26.57
C ASN A 271 6.06 1.40 -28.03
N ARG A 272 5.43 2.29 -28.81
CA ARG A 272 5.24 2.07 -30.25
C ARG A 272 6.57 2.04 -31.02
N LEU A 273 7.53 2.89 -30.64
CA LEU A 273 8.88 2.88 -31.20
C LEU A 273 9.67 1.62 -30.82
N ALA A 274 9.31 0.91 -29.75
CA ALA A 274 9.90 -0.37 -29.35
C ALA A 274 9.24 -1.58 -30.03
N VAL A 275 7.91 -1.56 -30.25
CA VAL A 275 7.14 -2.71 -30.76
C VAL A 275 7.50 -3.10 -32.20
N GLU A 276 8.00 -2.20 -33.05
CA GLU A 276 8.40 -2.59 -34.41
C GLU A 276 9.69 -3.45 -34.44
N ASP A 277 10.40 -3.67 -33.33
CA ASP A 277 11.49 -4.68 -33.27
C ASP A 277 10.94 -6.12 -33.25
N VAL A 278 9.73 -6.34 -32.69
CA VAL A 278 9.18 -7.69 -32.49
C VAL A 278 8.61 -8.30 -33.78
N ILE A 279 8.27 -7.48 -34.77
CA ILE A 279 7.76 -7.96 -36.08
C ILE A 279 8.91 -8.18 -37.08
N GLY A 280 10.13 -7.72 -36.76
CA GLY A 280 11.27 -7.66 -37.68
C GLY A 280 12.35 -8.74 -37.51
N GLU A 281 12.22 -9.69 -36.58
CA GLU A 281 13.27 -10.69 -36.30
C GLU A 281 13.56 -11.71 -37.43
N THR A 282 12.90 -11.62 -38.59
CA THR A 282 13.10 -12.60 -39.68
C THR A 282 13.78 -12.07 -40.95
N LEU A 283 14.16 -10.79 -41.06
CA LEU A 283 14.87 -10.31 -42.27
C LEU A 283 15.93 -9.25 -41.95
N VAL A 284 17.20 -9.62 -42.11
CA VAL A 284 18.36 -8.70 -42.11
C VAL A 284 18.22 -7.70 -43.26
N ARG A 285 17.80 -6.47 -42.97
CA ARG A 285 17.81 -5.34 -43.92
C ARG A 285 18.89 -4.31 -43.51
N PRO A 286 19.51 -3.61 -44.48
CA PRO A 286 20.45 -2.53 -44.18
C PRO A 286 19.70 -1.39 -43.48
N VAL A 287 20.26 -0.92 -42.35
CA VAL A 287 19.70 0.13 -41.49
C VAL A 287 19.41 1.39 -42.32
N SER A 288 18.13 1.74 -42.45
CA SER A 288 17.69 2.93 -43.17
C SER A 288 18.01 4.18 -42.35
N ARG A 289 18.14 5.35 -43.00
CA ARG A 289 18.24 6.65 -42.30
C ARG A 289 17.05 6.90 -41.37
N TYR A 290 15.90 6.29 -41.67
CA TYR A 290 14.71 6.24 -40.81
C TYR A 290 14.98 5.53 -39.48
N ASP A 291 15.70 4.40 -39.50
CA ASP A 291 16.01 3.60 -38.31
C ASP A 291 16.96 4.34 -37.38
N ALA A 292 17.93 5.10 -37.92
CA ALA A 292 18.85 5.91 -37.14
C ALA A 292 18.15 7.07 -36.38
N VAL A 293 17.22 7.76 -37.04
CA VAL A 293 16.41 8.82 -36.42
C VAL A 293 15.45 8.24 -35.38
N ARG A 294 14.85 7.09 -35.69
CA ARG A 294 13.98 6.34 -34.76
C ARG A 294 14.72 5.91 -33.51
N LEU A 295 15.92 5.34 -33.64
CA LEU A 295 16.75 4.91 -32.52
C LEU A 295 17.23 6.10 -31.67
N PHE A 296 17.55 7.22 -32.32
CA PHE A 296 17.91 8.47 -31.63
C PHE A 296 16.74 9.02 -30.81
N LEU A 297 15.55 9.08 -31.40
CA LEU A 297 14.33 9.51 -30.70
C LEU A 297 13.96 8.55 -29.56
N TYR A 298 14.08 7.23 -29.78
CA TYR A 298 13.86 6.23 -28.73
C TYR A 298 14.84 6.41 -27.57
N LYS A 299 16.13 6.63 -27.83
CA LYS A 299 17.14 6.86 -26.78
C LYS A 299 16.91 8.18 -26.03
N GLN A 300 16.56 9.25 -26.75
CA GLN A 300 16.25 10.55 -26.14
C GLN A 300 14.97 10.48 -25.29
N LEU A 301 13.88 9.92 -25.84
CA LEU A 301 12.65 9.68 -25.10
C LEU A 301 12.89 8.73 -23.92
N GLY A 302 13.78 7.74 -24.09
CA GLY A 302 14.30 6.89 -23.03
C GLY A 302 14.82 7.74 -21.88
N HIS A 303 15.82 8.60 -22.10
CA HIS A 303 16.37 9.45 -21.04
C HIS A 303 15.28 10.27 -20.29
N PHE A 304 14.34 10.91 -21.02
CA PHE A 304 13.26 11.70 -20.42
C PHE A 304 12.18 10.89 -19.69
N THR A 305 11.95 9.63 -20.11
CA THR A 305 10.95 8.75 -19.51
C THR A 305 11.55 7.85 -18.43
N THR A 306 12.86 7.56 -18.46
CA THR A 306 13.56 6.76 -17.45
C THR A 306 13.86 7.58 -16.20
N ASP A 307 14.15 8.89 -16.33
CA ASP A 307 14.26 9.78 -15.16
C ASP A 307 12.91 10.00 -14.44
N LYS A 308 11.79 9.63 -15.07
CA LYS A 308 10.42 9.70 -14.50
C LYS A 308 9.84 8.32 -14.17
N GLU A 309 10.22 7.29 -14.91
CA GLU A 309 10.09 5.89 -14.53
C GLU A 309 11.22 5.55 -13.57
N PHE A 310 10.95 5.80 -12.28
CA PHE A 310 11.52 4.97 -11.22
C PHE A 310 13.03 5.17 -10.96
N ASP A 311 13.33 5.88 -9.87
CA ASP A 311 14.48 5.55 -9.03
C ASP A 311 14.10 5.75 -7.54
N GLU A 312 14.69 4.91 -6.69
CA GLU A 312 14.74 4.92 -5.21
C GLU A 312 13.88 3.97 -4.33
N ASN A 313 12.86 3.22 -4.81
CA ASN A 313 12.02 2.37 -3.92
C ASN A 313 12.03 0.83 -4.13
N HIS A 314 13.03 0.27 -4.81
CA HIS A 314 13.20 -1.20 -4.87
C HIS A 314 13.74 -1.83 -3.58
N SER A 315 14.24 -1.02 -2.63
CA SER A 315 14.76 -1.47 -1.33
C SER A 315 13.64 -1.73 -0.31
N LEU A 316 12.62 -0.86 -0.25
CA LEU A 316 11.53 -0.93 0.71
C LEU A 316 10.61 -2.12 0.41
N LEU A 317 10.21 -2.32 -0.84
CA LEU A 317 9.37 -3.47 -1.20
C LEU A 317 10.10 -4.81 -0.95
N MET A 318 11.41 -4.88 -1.22
CA MET A 318 12.23 -6.04 -0.85
C MET A 318 12.33 -6.21 0.67
N GLY A 319 12.45 -5.11 1.42
CA GLY A 319 12.46 -5.09 2.88
C GLY A 319 11.15 -5.61 3.48
N ILE A 320 10.02 -5.08 3.03
CA ILE A 320 8.67 -5.54 3.42
C ILE A 320 8.47 -7.00 3.03
N GLY A 321 8.87 -7.39 1.81
CA GLY A 321 8.77 -8.78 1.35
C GLY A 321 9.55 -9.75 2.25
N LYS A 322 10.78 -9.39 2.63
CA LYS A 322 11.61 -10.17 3.55
C LYS A 322 10.97 -10.26 4.95
N LEU A 323 10.53 -9.14 5.50
CA LEU A 323 9.84 -9.08 6.79
C LEU A 323 8.57 -9.93 6.78
N ARG A 324 7.75 -9.82 5.73
CA ARG A 324 6.52 -10.60 5.56
C ARG A 324 6.82 -12.10 5.62
N ILE A 325 7.80 -12.58 4.86
CA ILE A 325 8.17 -14.01 4.85
C ILE A 325 8.64 -14.45 6.25
N GLN A 326 9.49 -13.66 6.90
CA GLN A 326 9.99 -13.95 8.24
C GLN A 326 8.86 -13.99 9.29
N MET A 327 7.89 -13.07 9.19
CA MET A 327 6.74 -13.00 10.08
C MET A 327 5.75 -14.16 9.85
N GLN A 328 5.57 -14.58 8.60
CA GLN A 328 4.75 -15.75 8.26
C GLN A 328 5.36 -17.05 8.81
N GLU A 329 6.67 -17.22 8.70
CA GLU A 329 7.35 -18.39 9.25
C GLU A 329 7.30 -18.41 10.78
N ARG A 330 7.51 -17.27 11.45
CA ARG A 330 7.32 -17.17 12.91
C ARG A 330 5.89 -17.46 13.34
N LEU A 331 4.88 -16.98 12.61
CA LEU A 331 3.48 -17.30 12.88
C LEU A 331 3.21 -18.80 12.77
N ARG A 332 3.79 -19.48 11.77
CA ARG A 332 3.68 -20.93 11.62
C ARG A 332 4.19 -21.66 12.87
N GLN A 333 5.36 -21.28 13.35
CA GLN A 333 5.98 -21.83 14.56
C GLN A 333 5.13 -21.55 15.81
N ILE A 334 4.57 -20.34 15.94
CA ILE A 334 3.64 -19.97 17.02
C ILE A 334 2.39 -20.86 17.00
N ILE A 335 1.79 -21.09 15.83
CA ILE A 335 0.59 -21.93 15.67
C ILE A 335 0.91 -23.37 16.07
N GLU A 336 2.02 -23.92 15.60
CA GLU A 336 2.46 -25.28 15.95
C GLU A 336 2.73 -25.40 17.45
N ALA A 337 3.38 -24.39 18.03
CA ALA A 337 3.60 -24.32 19.45
C ALA A 337 2.28 -24.23 20.24
N HIS A 338 1.31 -23.46 19.77
CA HIS A 338 0.01 -23.27 20.41
C HIS A 338 -0.84 -24.56 20.42
N LYS A 339 -0.75 -25.39 19.38
CA LYS A 339 -1.46 -26.70 19.32
C LYS A 339 -1.08 -27.65 20.46
N THR A 340 0.09 -27.45 21.08
CA THR A 340 0.54 -28.26 22.22
C THR A 340 0.05 -27.76 23.59
N ILE A 341 -0.75 -26.70 23.61
CA ILE A 341 -1.28 -26.10 24.84
C ILE A 341 -2.63 -26.77 25.17
N ILE A 342 -2.77 -27.20 26.43
CA ILE A 342 -4.02 -27.79 26.90
C ILE A 342 -5.02 -26.66 27.16
N ASN A 343 -5.99 -26.50 26.27
CA ASN A 343 -7.09 -25.54 26.40
C ASN A 343 -8.31 -26.24 27.05
N PRO A 344 -9.16 -25.54 27.83
CA PRO A 344 -10.46 -26.03 28.29
C PRO A 344 -11.30 -26.76 27.24
N LEU A 345 -11.30 -26.32 25.98
CA LEU A 345 -12.00 -26.99 24.87
C LEU A 345 -11.42 -28.39 24.60
N LEU A 346 -10.09 -28.49 24.55
CA LEU A 346 -9.39 -29.77 24.39
C LEU A 346 -9.68 -30.69 25.58
N LEU A 347 -9.73 -30.15 26.80
CA LEU A 347 -10.08 -30.92 28.00
C LEU A 347 -11.52 -31.44 27.93
N SER A 348 -12.49 -30.66 27.42
CA SER A 348 -13.85 -31.17 27.21
C SER A 348 -13.92 -32.25 26.13
N GLU A 349 -13.24 -32.06 25.00
CA GLU A 349 -13.22 -33.05 23.91
C GLU A 349 -12.55 -34.37 24.35
N VAL A 350 -11.44 -34.28 25.09
CA VAL A 350 -10.77 -35.44 25.68
C VAL A 350 -11.68 -36.11 26.73
N TYR A 351 -12.35 -35.32 27.58
CA TYR A 351 -13.30 -35.85 28.56
C TYR A 351 -14.47 -36.59 27.90
N ASP A 352 -15.00 -36.07 26.79
CA ASP A 352 -16.12 -36.69 26.05
C ASP A 352 -15.74 -38.00 25.36
N LEU A 353 -14.49 -38.11 24.90
CA LEU A 353 -13.96 -39.32 24.28
C LEU A 353 -13.49 -40.38 25.29
N MET A 354 -13.47 -40.09 26.61
CA MET A 354 -13.07 -41.05 27.62
C MET A 354 -14.17 -42.07 27.95
N PRO A 355 -13.84 -43.37 28.02
CA PRO A 355 -14.80 -44.42 28.38
C PRO A 355 -15.25 -44.32 29.84
N THR A 356 -16.48 -44.76 30.10
CA THR A 356 -17.06 -44.84 31.46
C THR A 356 -16.44 -46.01 32.25
N GLY A 357 -16.26 -45.83 33.56
CA GLY A 357 -15.65 -46.83 34.46
C GLY A 357 -14.24 -46.45 34.92
N GLY A 358 -13.67 -47.25 35.82
CA GLY A 358 -12.35 -47.02 36.44
C GLY A 358 -11.17 -47.26 35.49
N LYS A 359 -9.94 -46.96 35.92
CA LYS A 359 -8.71 -47.09 35.11
C LYS A 359 -8.52 -48.47 34.46
N GLU A 360 -9.10 -49.52 35.05
CA GLU A 360 -9.06 -50.89 34.56
C GLU A 360 -9.91 -51.11 33.29
N SER A 361 -10.96 -50.31 33.07
CA SER A 361 -11.86 -50.43 31.91
C SER A 361 -11.42 -49.64 30.67
N TRP A 362 -10.36 -48.84 30.78
CA TRP A 362 -9.96 -47.90 29.71
C TRP A 362 -9.16 -48.53 28.58
N GLY A 363 -8.62 -49.74 28.78
CA GLY A 363 -7.77 -50.44 27.81
C GLY A 363 -6.36 -49.84 27.68
N LYS A 364 -5.40 -50.66 27.24
CA LYS A 364 -4.00 -50.22 27.04
C LYS A 364 -3.92 -49.23 25.87
N GLY A 365 -3.32 -48.06 26.09
CA GLY A 365 -3.03 -47.08 25.04
C GLY A 365 -4.16 -46.14 24.65
N ILE A 366 -5.17 -45.94 25.51
CA ILE A 366 -6.32 -45.05 25.27
C ILE A 366 -5.94 -43.64 24.81
N HIS A 367 -4.85 -43.08 25.34
CA HIS A 367 -4.30 -41.78 24.93
C HIS A 367 -3.90 -41.75 23.44
N LYS A 368 -3.42 -42.86 22.85
CA LYS A 368 -3.08 -42.94 21.42
C LYS A 368 -4.35 -42.92 20.56
N THR A 369 -5.38 -43.63 20.98
CA THR A 369 -6.68 -43.67 20.27
C THR A 369 -7.35 -42.30 20.27
N ILE A 370 -7.33 -41.60 21.41
CA ILE A 370 -7.86 -40.24 21.54
C ILE A 370 -7.02 -39.25 20.71
N ALA A 371 -5.69 -39.40 20.74
CA ALA A 371 -4.79 -38.56 19.96
C ALA A 371 -5.04 -38.64 18.45
N VAL A 372 -5.28 -39.85 17.92
CA VAL A 372 -5.63 -40.06 16.51
C VAL A 372 -6.98 -39.40 16.16
N LYS A 373 -8.00 -39.56 17.02
CA LYS A 373 -9.34 -38.97 16.80
C LYS A 373 -9.31 -37.44 16.79
N LEU A 374 -8.56 -36.84 17.71
CA LEU A 374 -8.45 -35.38 17.84
C LEU A 374 -7.33 -34.76 16.97
N LYS A 375 -6.58 -35.58 16.22
CA LYS A 375 -5.40 -35.14 15.43
C LYS A 375 -4.37 -34.37 16.28
N ILE A 376 -4.16 -34.79 17.52
CA ILE A 376 -3.18 -34.22 18.47
C ILE A 376 -2.03 -35.21 18.75
N SER A 377 -0.97 -34.77 19.42
CA SER A 377 0.12 -35.68 19.81
C SER A 377 -0.30 -36.60 20.97
N GLY A 378 0.22 -37.84 20.97
CA GLY A 378 -0.06 -38.81 22.05
C GLY A 378 0.33 -38.31 23.44
N ASN A 379 1.41 -37.54 23.54
CA ASN A 379 1.86 -36.92 24.79
C ASN A 379 0.91 -35.81 25.27
N LEU A 380 0.28 -35.07 24.34
CA LEU A 380 -0.70 -34.05 24.70
C LEU A 380 -2.00 -34.68 25.20
N ALA A 381 -2.47 -35.75 24.54
CA ALA A 381 -3.62 -36.52 24.98
C ALA A 381 -3.40 -37.13 26.37
N GLN A 382 -2.21 -37.70 26.62
CA GLN A 382 -1.86 -38.23 27.93
C GLN A 382 -1.86 -37.15 29.01
N LYS A 383 -1.20 -36.01 28.77
CA LYS A 383 -1.21 -34.89 29.72
C LYS A 383 -2.62 -34.35 29.98
N ALA A 384 -3.49 -34.28 28.96
CA ALA A 384 -4.88 -33.86 29.15
C ALA A 384 -5.68 -34.83 30.01
N ILE A 385 -5.47 -36.14 29.85
CA ILE A 385 -6.08 -37.18 30.70
C ILE A 385 -5.56 -37.05 32.14
N ASP A 386 -4.26 -36.88 32.34
CA ASP A 386 -3.66 -36.73 33.67
C ASP A 386 -4.23 -35.48 34.40
N LEU A 387 -4.42 -34.38 33.67
CA LEU A 387 -5.01 -33.14 34.19
C LEU A 387 -6.51 -33.30 34.54
N LEU A 388 -7.26 -34.08 33.76
CA LEU A 388 -8.66 -34.42 34.07
C LEU A 388 -8.80 -35.35 35.29
N ILE A 389 -7.82 -36.23 35.51
CA ILE A 389 -7.73 -37.06 36.72
C ILE A 389 -7.42 -36.20 37.94
N ASP A 390 -6.46 -35.26 37.81
CA ASP A 390 -6.09 -34.33 38.87
C ASP A 390 -7.26 -33.40 39.27
N GLN A 391 -8.05 -32.95 38.28
CA GLN A 391 -9.30 -32.21 38.48
C GLN A 391 -10.45 -33.05 39.07
N LYS A 392 -10.24 -34.34 39.37
CA LYS A 392 -11.26 -35.30 39.83
C LYS A 392 -12.47 -35.43 38.89
N LYS A 393 -12.32 -35.07 37.61
CA LYS A 393 -13.38 -35.23 36.59
C LYS A 393 -13.40 -36.64 36.02
N LEU A 394 -12.26 -37.32 36.01
CA LEU A 394 -12.13 -38.74 35.66
C LEU A 394 -11.79 -39.57 36.91
N PRO A 395 -12.31 -40.81 37.05
CA PRO A 395 -13.10 -41.58 36.09
C PRO A 395 -14.56 -41.12 35.95
N ARG A 396 -15.15 -41.33 34.76
CA ARG A 396 -16.58 -41.12 34.53
C ARG A 396 -17.38 -42.24 35.21
N TYR A 397 -18.18 -41.89 36.20
CA TYR A 397 -19.16 -42.80 36.80
C TYR A 397 -20.54 -42.58 36.17
N PRO A 398 -21.30 -43.65 35.85
CA PRO A 398 -22.68 -43.49 35.44
C PRO A 398 -23.47 -42.78 36.54
N ARG A 399 -24.34 -41.83 36.17
CA ARG A 399 -25.24 -41.16 37.12
C ARG A 399 -26.06 -42.22 37.85
N LYS A 400 -25.91 -42.34 39.17
CA LYS A 400 -26.86 -43.08 40.02
C LYS A 400 -28.21 -42.36 39.93
N GLY A 401 -29.11 -42.86 39.08
CA GLY A 401 -30.44 -42.27 38.90
C GLY A 401 -30.97 -42.47 37.48
N GLY A 402 -31.30 -43.71 37.15
CA GLY A 402 -31.93 -44.13 35.91
C GLY A 402 -32.24 -45.61 35.96
N GLY A 403 -32.67 -46.08 37.14
CA GLY A 403 -33.27 -47.40 37.28
C GLY A 403 -34.67 -47.33 36.71
N SER A 404 -34.93 -48.20 35.75
CA SER A 404 -36.20 -48.90 35.55
C SER A 404 -37.41 -48.32 36.27
N LEU A 405 -38.31 -47.70 35.52
CA LEU A 405 -39.75 -47.92 35.59
C LEU A 405 -40.31 -47.81 34.18
#